data_AF-A0A9P8Q1C5-F1
#
_entry.id   AF-A0A9P8Q1C5-F1
#
_cell.length_a   1.000
_cell.length_b   1.000
_cell.length_c   1.000
_cell.angle_alpha   90.00
_cell.angle_beta   90.00
_cell.angle_gamma   90.00
#
_symmetry.space_group_name_H-M   'P 1'
#
loop_
_entity.id
_entity.type
_entity.pdbx_description
1 polymer ?
#
loop_
_entity_poly.entity_id
_entity_poly.type
_entity_poly.pdbx_seq_one_letter_code
_entity_poly.pdbx_strand_id
1 'polypeptide(L)'
;QPFEKLASFDEVDPEFHVELFIQKVDQCKIMFDFYDPSSDIQGKELKRITLHELTSFISTTRMTFTSEMYEHVVEMFKVNVFRPIPPPVNPVGEIYDPDEDEPVYELAWPHMQMVYEFFLRFVESPDFN
;
A
#
# COMPACT_ATOMS: atom_id res chain seq x y z
N GLN A 1 -8.75 11.13 -8.82
CA GLN A 1 -8.89 10.17 -9.93
C GLN A 1 -9.59 8.93 -9.36
N PRO A 2 -10.58 8.33 -10.05
CA PRO A 2 -11.18 7.07 -9.61
C PRO A 2 -10.16 5.93 -9.72
N PHE A 3 -10.30 4.91 -8.87
CA PHE A 3 -9.49 3.71 -8.96
C PHE A 3 -10.02 2.82 -10.09
N GLU A 4 -9.16 2.46 -11.03
CA GLU A 4 -9.54 1.72 -12.24
C GLU A 4 -9.03 0.27 -12.20
N LYS A 5 -9.85 -0.67 -12.68
CA LYS A 5 -9.42 -2.07 -12.81
C LYS A 5 -8.51 -2.20 -14.03
N LEU A 6 -7.25 -2.50 -13.79
CA LEU A 6 -6.25 -2.82 -14.83
C LEU A 6 -6.21 -4.33 -15.10
N ALA A 7 -5.61 -4.73 -16.23
CA ALA A 7 -5.42 -6.14 -16.59
C ALA A 7 -4.60 -6.91 -15.54
N SER A 8 -4.79 -8.23 -15.47
CA SER A 8 -3.91 -9.10 -14.66
C SER A 8 -2.54 -9.25 -15.34
N PHE A 9 -1.48 -9.48 -14.56
CA PHE A 9 -0.15 -9.79 -15.12
C PHE A 9 -0.15 -11.06 -15.99
N ASP A 10 -1.02 -12.03 -15.68
CA ASP A 10 -1.15 -13.28 -16.44
C ASP A 10 -1.82 -13.09 -17.82
N GLU A 11 -2.48 -11.95 -18.04
CA GLU A 11 -3.22 -11.62 -19.27
C GLU A 11 -2.39 -10.77 -20.25
N VAL A 12 -1.17 -10.40 -19.87
CA VAL A 12 -0.34 -9.42 -20.57
C VAL A 12 1.02 -10.02 -20.90
N ASP A 13 1.54 -9.76 -22.09
CA ASP A 13 2.87 -10.24 -22.49
C ASP A 13 3.97 -9.66 -21.58
N PRO A 14 5.03 -10.44 -21.25
CA PRO A 14 6.09 -10.01 -20.34
C PRO A 14 6.77 -8.69 -20.69
N GLU A 15 6.78 -8.30 -21.97
CA GLU A 15 7.36 -7.04 -22.43
C GLU A 15 6.62 -5.80 -21.89
N PHE A 16 5.33 -5.93 -21.57
CA PHE A 16 4.50 -4.85 -21.02
C PHE A 16 4.37 -4.91 -19.49
N HIS A 17 4.95 -5.91 -18.82
CA HIS A 17 4.82 -6.08 -17.36
C HIS A 17 5.38 -4.91 -16.57
N VAL A 18 6.50 -4.32 -17.03
CA VAL A 18 7.09 -3.14 -16.37
C VAL A 18 6.13 -1.95 -16.41
N GLU A 19 5.55 -1.69 -17.59
CA GLU A 19 4.59 -0.59 -17.76
C GLU A 19 3.33 -0.82 -16.90
N LEU A 20 2.77 -2.03 -16.94
CA LEU A 20 1.61 -2.41 -16.13
C LEU A 20 1.90 -2.32 -14.62
N PHE A 21 3.09 -2.72 -14.19
CA PHE A 21 3.52 -2.61 -12.80
C PHE A 21 3.50 -1.15 -12.34
N ILE A 22 4.10 -0.24 -13.10
CA ILE A 22 4.12 1.19 -12.78
C ILE A 22 2.69 1.74 -12.72
N GLN A 23 1.84 1.42 -13.70
CA GLN A 23 0.44 1.86 -13.71
C GLN A 23 -0.33 1.38 -12.46
N LYS A 24 -0.15 0.11 -12.07
CA LYS A 24 -0.76 -0.45 -10.84
C LYS A 24 -0.24 0.23 -9.58
N VAL A 25 1.07 0.46 -9.47
CA VAL A 25 1.68 1.19 -8.34
C VAL A 25 1.12 2.61 -8.23
N ASP A 26 0.95 3.30 -9.36
CA ASP A 26 0.37 4.65 -9.40
C ASP A 26 -1.10 4.67 -8.96
N GLN A 27 -1.91 3.69 -9.37
CA GLN A 27 -3.28 3.55 -8.86
C GLN A 27 -3.30 3.40 -7.33
N CYS A 28 -2.33 2.69 -6.75
CA CYS A 28 -2.21 2.52 -5.30
C CYS A 28 -1.84 3.80 -4.54
N LYS A 29 -1.51 4.92 -5.20
CA LYS A 29 -1.38 6.25 -4.57
C LYS A 29 -2.74 6.87 -4.20
N ILE A 30 -3.85 6.38 -4.76
CA ILE A 30 -5.19 6.89 -4.46
C ILE A 30 -5.56 6.55 -3.00
N MET A 31 -5.84 7.57 -2.21
CA MET A 31 -6.26 7.43 -0.81
C MET A 31 -7.78 7.26 -0.71
N PHE A 32 -8.21 6.44 0.24
CA PHE A 32 -9.63 6.21 0.51
C PHE A 32 -9.98 6.71 1.91
N ASP A 33 -11.20 7.24 2.06
CA ASP A 33 -11.73 7.62 3.35
C ASP A 33 -12.24 6.38 4.10
N PHE A 34 -11.56 5.99 5.17
CA PHE A 34 -11.96 4.88 6.03
C PHE A 34 -12.83 5.32 7.22
N TYR A 35 -13.03 6.63 7.43
CA TYR A 35 -14.00 7.13 8.42
C TYR A 35 -15.44 6.92 7.94
N ASP A 36 -15.68 7.02 6.63
CA ASP A 36 -16.92 6.55 6.00
C ASP A 36 -16.72 5.16 5.38
N PRO A 37 -17.15 4.07 6.04
CA PRO A 37 -17.00 2.71 5.50
C PRO A 37 -17.85 2.47 4.24
N SER A 38 -18.90 3.28 4.01
CA SER A 38 -19.77 3.15 2.84
C SER A 38 -19.24 3.89 1.60
N SER A 39 -18.28 4.80 1.80
CA SER A 39 -17.63 5.50 0.70
C SER A 39 -16.77 4.54 -0.13
N ASP A 40 -16.95 4.60 -1.45
CA ASP A 40 -16.14 3.92 -2.47
C ASP A 40 -15.69 2.49 -2.12
N ILE A 41 -16.65 1.65 -1.72
CA ILE A 41 -16.43 0.24 -1.37
C ILE A 41 -15.72 -0.50 -2.52
N GLN A 42 -16.11 -0.21 -3.76
CA GLN A 42 -15.53 -0.84 -4.94
C GLN A 42 -14.07 -0.44 -5.14
N GLY A 43 -13.72 0.86 -5.04
CA GLY A 43 -12.35 1.32 -5.15
C GLY A 43 -11.47 0.76 -4.02
N LYS A 44 -12.00 0.68 -2.80
CA LYS A 44 -11.30 0.05 -1.66
C LYS A 44 -10.95 -1.41 -1.94
N GLU A 45 -11.89 -2.17 -2.49
CA GLU A 45 -11.66 -3.58 -2.82
C GLU A 45 -10.72 -3.75 -4.03
N LEU A 46 -10.84 -2.91 -5.05
CA LEU A 46 -9.92 -2.93 -6.19
C LEU A 46 -8.48 -2.60 -5.77
N LYS A 47 -8.28 -1.63 -4.88
CA LYS A 47 -6.95 -1.33 -4.33
C LYS A 47 -6.39 -2.51 -3.54
N ARG A 48 -7.22 -3.18 -2.75
CA ARG A 48 -6.83 -4.41 -2.02
C ARG A 48 -6.34 -5.49 -2.98
N ILE A 49 -7.13 -5.81 -4.00
CA ILE A 49 -6.75 -6.82 -5.01
C ILE A 49 -5.46 -6.42 -5.73
N THR A 50 -5.35 -5.16 -6.16
CA THR A 50 -4.17 -4.65 -6.88
C THR A 50 -2.89 -4.74 -6.04
N LEU A 51 -2.95 -4.38 -4.76
CA LEU A 51 -1.80 -4.50 -3.84
C LEU A 51 -1.39 -5.97 -3.63
N HIS A 52 -2.34 -6.90 -3.55
CA HIS A 52 -2.02 -8.34 -3.51
C HIS A 52 -1.35 -8.83 -4.80
N GLU A 53 -1.87 -8.42 -5.96
CA GLU A 53 -1.28 -8.77 -7.26
C GLU A 53 0.16 -8.23 -7.37
N LEU A 54 0.40 -6.98 -6.98
CA LEU A 54 1.73 -6.38 -6.95
C LEU A 54 2.70 -7.17 -6.05
N THR A 55 2.27 -7.51 -4.83
CA THR A 55 3.08 -8.30 -3.89
C THR A 55 3.38 -9.70 -4.41
N SER A 56 2.40 -10.36 -5.03
CA SER A 56 2.59 -11.68 -5.64
C SER A 56 3.55 -11.60 -6.83
N PHE A 57 3.39 -10.59 -7.68
CA PHE A 57 4.22 -10.38 -8.87
C PHE A 57 5.69 -10.22 -8.50
N ILE A 58 6.03 -9.34 -7.55
CA ILE A 58 7.43 -9.15 -7.11
C ILE A 58 8.02 -10.37 -6.39
N SER A 59 7.17 -11.20 -5.78
CA SER A 59 7.62 -12.40 -5.05
C SER A 59 7.88 -13.59 -5.97
N THR A 60 7.25 -13.62 -7.15
CA THR A 60 7.27 -14.78 -8.06
C THR A 60 7.96 -14.51 -9.39
N THR A 61 8.09 -13.24 -9.78
CA THR A 61 8.65 -12.85 -11.07
C THR A 61 10.03 -12.25 -10.89
N ARG A 62 11.02 -12.80 -11.61
CA ARG A 62 12.37 -12.23 -11.69
C ARG A 62 12.38 -11.08 -12.69
N MET A 63 12.77 -9.91 -12.23
CA MET A 63 12.89 -8.73 -13.08
C MET A 63 13.95 -7.77 -12.55
N THR A 64 14.58 -7.02 -13.45
CA THR A 64 15.48 -5.94 -13.06
C THR A 64 14.67 -4.68 -12.76
N PHE A 65 14.72 -4.20 -11.52
CA PHE A 65 14.09 -2.93 -11.17
C PHE A 65 14.83 -1.75 -11.80
N THR A 66 14.10 -0.93 -12.55
CA THR A 66 14.62 0.32 -13.13
C THR A 66 14.54 1.45 -12.11
N SER A 67 15.34 2.51 -12.29
CA SER A 67 15.28 3.71 -11.43
C SER A 67 13.89 4.33 -11.35
N GLU A 68 13.14 4.29 -12.45
CA GLU A 68 11.74 4.74 -12.51
C GLU A 68 10.86 3.90 -11.57
N MET A 69 10.94 2.57 -11.63
CA MET A 69 10.16 1.70 -10.73
C MET A 69 10.42 2.00 -9.25
N TYR A 70 11.69 2.24 -8.87
CA TYR A 70 12.02 2.64 -7.50
C TYR A 70 11.33 3.94 -7.10
N GLU A 71 11.33 4.95 -7.96
CA GLU A 71 10.68 6.24 -7.71
C GLU A 71 9.18 6.07 -7.46
N HIS A 72 8.49 5.34 -8.34
CA HIS A 72 7.06 5.09 -8.22
C HIS A 72 6.71 4.30 -6.95
N VAL A 73 7.47 3.26 -6.61
CA VAL A 73 7.26 2.45 -5.39
C VAL A 73 7.47 3.28 -4.13
N VAL A 74 8.56 4.06 -4.08
CA VAL A 74 8.86 4.91 -2.92
C VAL A 74 7.83 6.01 -2.76
N GLU A 75 7.37 6.63 -3.85
CA GLU A 75 6.31 7.62 -3.80
C GLU A 75 4.98 7.01 -3.32
N MET A 76 4.60 5.84 -3.83
CA MET A 76 3.39 5.13 -3.39
C MET A 76 3.44 4.80 -1.90
N PHE A 77 4.59 4.32 -1.40
CA PHE A 77 4.78 4.06 0.02
C PHE A 77 4.64 5.34 0.86
N LYS A 78 5.31 6.43 0.47
CA LYS A 78 5.25 7.72 1.16
C LYS A 78 3.82 8.23 1.28
N VAL A 79 3.07 8.25 0.17
CA VAL A 79 1.69 8.76 0.13
C VAL A 79 0.76 7.98 1.07
N ASN A 80 0.94 6.66 1.18
CA ASN A 80 0.09 5.80 2.00
C ASN A 80 0.48 5.77 3.48
N VAL A 81 1.75 5.98 3.81
CA VAL A 81 2.28 5.73 5.16
C VAL A 81 2.64 7.02 5.90
N PHE A 82 3.20 8.02 5.22
CA PHE A 82 3.67 9.22 5.89
C PHE A 82 2.51 10.13 6.22
N ARG A 83 2.13 10.14 7.50
CA ARG A 83 1.13 11.05 8.04
C ARG A 83 1.53 11.55 9.42
N PRO A 84 0.99 12.69 9.86
CA PRO A 84 1.14 13.14 11.25
C PRO A 84 0.62 12.08 12.21
N ILE A 85 1.34 11.84 13.29
CA ILE A 85 0.84 11.01 14.40
C ILE A 85 -0.29 11.82 15.07
N PRO A 86 -1.48 11.24 15.25
CA PRO A 86 -2.56 11.91 15.98
C PRO A 86 -2.08 12.36 17.37
N PRO A 87 -2.59 13.49 17.91
CA PRO A 87 -2.26 13.90 19.25
C PRO A 87 -2.58 12.76 20.24
N PRO A 88 -1.76 12.57 21.28
CA PRO A 88 -2.01 11.52 22.27
C PRO A 88 -3.38 11.75 22.91
N VAL A 89 -4.21 10.70 22.90
CA VAL A 89 -5.55 10.72 23.51
C VAL A 89 -5.50 10.48 25.01
N ASN A 90 -4.39 9.90 25.52
CA ASN A 90 -4.23 9.58 26.92
C ASN A 90 -3.82 10.84 27.71
N PRO A 91 -4.36 11.03 28.93
CA PRO A 91 -3.99 12.15 29.77
C PRO A 91 -2.49 12.10 30.11
N VAL A 92 -1.77 13.18 29.79
CA VAL A 92 -0.36 13.33 30.16
C VAL A 92 -0.28 13.61 31.67
N GLY A 93 0.09 12.60 32.48
CA GLY A 93 0.19 12.74 33.95
C GLY A 93 0.32 11.41 34.71
N GLU A 94 0.13 11.44 36.03
CA GLU A 94 0.32 10.31 36.98
C GLU A 94 -0.70 9.15 36.83
N ILE A 95 -1.50 9.12 35.76
CA ILE A 95 -2.57 8.13 35.52
C ILE A 95 -2.35 7.39 34.18
N TYR A 96 -1.15 7.43 33.60
CA TYR A 96 -0.82 6.58 32.46
C TYR A 96 -0.59 5.15 32.96
N ASP A 97 -1.62 4.30 32.83
CA ASP A 97 -1.52 2.87 33.06
C ASP A 97 -1.51 2.14 31.71
N PRO A 98 -0.35 1.62 31.25
CA PRO A 98 -0.24 0.95 29.96
C PRO A 98 -1.06 -0.35 29.87
N ASP A 99 -1.51 -0.91 31.00
CA ASP A 99 -2.36 -2.09 31.05
C ASP A 99 -3.87 -1.74 30.94
N GLU A 100 -4.27 -0.51 31.24
CA GLU A 100 -5.68 -0.05 31.18
C GLU A 100 -6.02 0.78 29.93
N ASP A 101 -5.04 1.42 29.29
CA ASP A 101 -5.26 2.29 28.13
C ASP A 101 -5.63 1.49 26.86
N GLU A 102 -6.84 1.71 26.31
CA GLU A 102 -7.26 1.09 25.04
C GLU A 102 -6.43 1.63 23.86
N PRO A 103 -5.86 0.77 23.00
CA PRO A 103 -5.07 1.22 21.85
C PRO A 103 -5.97 1.91 20.81
N VAL A 104 -5.47 3.01 20.25
CA VAL A 104 -6.12 3.67 19.10
C VAL A 104 -5.86 2.84 17.84
N TYR A 105 -6.92 2.29 17.25
CA TYR A 105 -6.85 1.54 16.01
C TYR A 105 -6.84 2.46 14.78
N GLU A 106 -5.98 2.16 13.81
CA GLU A 106 -5.94 2.85 12.53
C GLU A 106 -7.01 2.27 11.59
N LEU A 107 -7.99 3.09 11.18
CA LEU A 107 -9.08 2.64 10.30
C LEU A 107 -8.59 2.27 8.90
N ALA A 108 -7.55 2.94 8.40
CA ALA A 108 -6.94 2.62 7.10
C ALA A 108 -5.98 1.41 7.16
N TRP A 109 -5.86 0.75 8.32
CA TRP A 109 -4.95 -0.39 8.52
C TRP A 109 -5.08 -1.49 7.46
N PRO A 110 -6.30 -1.88 7.00
CA PRO A 110 -6.43 -2.91 5.96
C PRO A 110 -5.67 -2.60 4.67
N HIS A 111 -5.58 -1.33 4.25
CA HIS A 111 -4.75 -0.94 3.11
C HIS A 111 -3.29 -0.73 3.49
N MET A 112 -3.02 -0.12 4.63
CA MET A 112 -1.65 0.16 5.06
C MET A 112 -0.82 -1.10 5.29
N GLN A 113 -1.41 -2.12 5.92
CA GLN A 113 -0.74 -3.40 6.15
C GLN A 113 -0.22 -3.96 4.82
N MET A 114 -1.01 -3.87 3.76
CA MET A 114 -0.66 -4.37 2.44
C MET A 114 0.43 -3.52 1.77
N VAL A 115 0.41 -2.20 1.97
CA VAL A 115 1.48 -1.32 1.50
C VAL A 115 2.80 -1.64 2.20
N TYR A 116 2.78 -1.92 3.51
CA TYR A 116 3.95 -2.39 4.24
C TYR A 116 4.44 -3.75 3.75
N GLU A 117 3.53 -4.70 3.55
CA GLU A 117 3.87 -6.04 3.05
C GLU A 117 4.50 -5.97 1.66
N PHE A 118 3.89 -5.21 0.75
CA PHE A 118 4.43 -4.96 -0.59
C PHE A 118 5.83 -4.35 -0.51
N PHE A 119 6.00 -3.28 0.27
CA PHE A 119 7.29 -2.59 0.37
C PHE A 119 8.36 -3.48 1.01
N LEU A 120 8.00 -4.27 2.02
CA LEU A 120 8.91 -5.24 2.63
C LEU A 120 9.37 -6.29 1.62
N ARG A 121 8.45 -6.88 0.86
CA ARG A 121 8.80 -7.83 -0.21
C ARG A 121 9.65 -7.18 -1.30
N PHE A 122 9.41 -5.91 -1.61
CA PHE A 122 10.19 -5.17 -2.60
C PHE A 122 11.65 -5.00 -2.15
N VAL A 123 11.89 -4.57 -0.91
CA VAL A 123 13.25 -4.40 -0.38
C VAL A 123 13.96 -5.72 -0.07
N GLU A 124 13.22 -6.80 0.21
CA GLU A 124 13.76 -8.15 0.41
C GLU A 124 14.03 -8.88 -0.91
N SER A 125 13.58 -8.34 -2.05
CA SER A 125 13.78 -8.98 -3.35
C SER A 125 15.28 -9.11 -3.65
N PRO A 126 15.76 -10.28 -4.14
CA PRO A 126 17.16 -10.44 -4.52
C PRO A 126 17.56 -9.56 -5.72
N ASP A 127 16.56 -9.03 -6.43
CA ASP A 127 16.74 -8.14 -7.58
C ASP A 127 16.78 -6.65 -7.17
N PHE A 128 16.64 -6.35 -5.86
CA PHE A 128 16.81 -5.03 -5.27
C PHE A 128 18.29 -4.63 -5.23
N ASN A 129 18.63 -3.44 -5.70
CA ASN A 129 20.00 -2.90 -5.80
C ASN A 129 20.11 -1.49 -5.20
#